data_AF-A0A558BT88-F1
#
_entry.id   AF-A0A558BT88-F1
#
_cell.length_a   1.000
_cell.length_b   1.000
_cell.length_c   1.000
_cell.angle_alpha   90.00
_cell.angle_beta   90.00
_cell.angle_gamma   90.00
#
_symmetry.space_group_name_H-M   'P 1'
#
loop_
_entity.id
_entity.type
_entity.pdbx_description
1 polymer ?
#
loop_
_entity_poly.entity_id
_entity_poly.type
_entity_poly.pdbx_seq_one_letter_code
_entity_poly.pdbx_strand_id
1 'polypeptide(L)'
;MAHSSVVSARHRAGQERPCRSGVRGAWTNCSGSVKIAAASGRLKAAPRRERADVIDLNSDLGEGFGVWPLTHDDALLRIVTSANVACGFHAGDPSVLRKVTERAARRGVAVGAQVAYRDLAGFGRRFIDVDPAELVNDVIYQIAALDGFARVAGTRVSYVKPHGALYNAIVTHAEQAAAVVEAVKRYDRSLPVLGLPGSEWLRQAEAAGLTTVREAFADRAYTPEGTLVSRRLPGAVVEDPDEVVERVVRMATEGTVTAIDGSVVKVEPQSVCVHGDTPGAVEIALRVRDALLRAGVRLRPFASATAGA
;
A
#
# COMPACT_ATOMS: atom_id res chain seq x y z
N MET A 1 -17.65 43.84 43.11
CA MET A 1 -18.58 42.95 43.83
C MET A 1 -18.52 41.60 43.13
N ALA A 2 -17.64 40.71 43.59
CA ALA A 2 -17.95 39.62 44.55
C ALA A 2 -18.61 38.43 43.81
N HIS A 3 -18.23 37.16 43.96
CA HIS A 3 -17.19 36.45 44.70
C HIS A 3 -17.23 34.98 44.21
N SER A 4 -16.07 34.34 44.05
CA SER A 4 -15.67 33.02 44.62
C SER A 4 -16.72 31.88 44.64
N SER A 5 -16.39 30.62 44.27
CA SER A 5 -15.55 29.78 45.14
C SER A 5 -15.06 28.48 44.48
N VAL A 6 -13.81 28.17 44.84
CA VAL A 6 -13.09 26.91 44.72
C VAL A 6 -13.58 25.92 45.77
N VAL A 7 -13.68 24.63 45.44
CA VAL A 7 -13.55 23.54 46.43
C VAL A 7 -12.65 22.45 45.87
N SER A 8 -11.58 22.19 46.62
CA SER A 8 -10.62 21.09 46.48
C SER A 8 -11.04 19.94 47.42
N ALA A 9 -10.79 18.69 47.03
CA ALA A 9 -10.65 17.60 47.99
C ALA A 9 -9.58 16.60 47.53
N ARG A 10 -8.52 16.45 48.35
CA ARG A 10 -7.47 15.44 48.25
C ARG A 10 -7.79 14.23 49.12
N HIS A 11 -7.27 13.09 48.67
CA HIS A 11 -6.81 11.89 49.41
C HIS A 11 -7.79 11.03 50.21
N ARG A 12 -7.78 9.72 49.89
CA ARG A 12 -7.42 8.67 50.86
C ARG A 12 -6.77 7.46 50.17
N ALA A 13 -5.69 7.00 50.78
CA ALA A 13 -5.03 5.73 50.54
C ALA A 13 -5.69 4.61 51.36
N GLY A 14 -5.60 3.36 50.88
CA GLY A 14 -5.91 2.13 51.61
C GLY A 14 -5.62 0.95 50.69
N GLN A 15 -4.51 0.24 50.82
CA GLN A 15 -4.16 -0.82 51.77
C GLN A 15 -4.19 -2.19 51.07
N GLU A 16 -2.99 -2.77 50.88
CA GLU A 16 -2.76 -4.17 50.53
C GLU A 16 -3.25 -5.11 51.65
N ARG A 17 -3.68 -6.34 51.31
CA ARG A 17 -3.16 -7.64 51.81
C ARG A 17 -4.04 -8.87 51.43
N PRO A 18 -3.52 -10.12 51.54
CA PRO A 18 -3.67 -11.18 50.55
C PRO A 18 -4.58 -12.34 50.99
N CYS A 19 -4.97 -13.20 50.04
CA CYS A 19 -5.43 -14.56 50.33
C CYS A 19 -4.37 -15.59 49.90
N ARG A 20 -3.74 -16.22 50.90
CA ARG A 20 -3.11 -17.55 50.79
C ARG A 20 -3.97 -18.56 51.55
N SER A 21 -4.29 -19.67 50.91
CA SER A 21 -4.50 -21.00 51.50
C SER A 21 -4.13 -22.00 50.39
N GLY A 22 -3.33 -23.05 50.56
CA GLY A 22 -2.65 -23.60 51.73
C GLY A 22 -3.07 -25.04 51.98
N VAL A 23 -2.57 -26.02 51.21
CA VAL A 23 -2.42 -27.44 51.61
C VAL A 23 -1.27 -28.04 50.77
N ARG A 24 -0.04 -28.11 51.30
CA ARG A 24 0.63 -29.24 52.00
C ARG A 24 0.62 -30.58 51.23
N GLY A 25 1.81 -31.10 50.94
CA GLY A 25 2.09 -32.52 51.11
C GLY A 25 2.98 -33.19 50.07
N ALA A 26 4.09 -33.76 50.57
CA ALA A 26 4.84 -34.91 50.05
C ALA A 26 5.77 -34.73 48.84
N TRP A 27 7.04 -34.66 49.18
CA TRP A 27 8.14 -35.12 48.35
C TRP A 27 8.15 -36.66 48.31
N THR A 28 8.20 -37.24 47.12
CA THR A 28 8.84 -38.55 46.88
C THR A 28 9.44 -38.58 45.48
N ASN A 29 10.75 -38.83 45.41
CA ASN A 29 11.47 -39.15 44.18
C ASN A 29 11.01 -40.51 43.68
N CYS A 30 10.54 -40.59 42.43
CA CYS A 30 10.57 -41.82 41.64
C CYS A 30 11.02 -41.48 40.23
N SER A 31 12.20 -42.01 39.90
CA SER A 31 12.84 -42.02 38.59
C SER A 31 11.90 -42.55 37.51
N GLY A 32 11.48 -41.66 36.61
CA GLY A 32 10.78 -41.99 35.37
C GLY A 32 11.25 -41.06 34.27
N SER A 33 12.24 -41.50 33.49
CA SER A 33 12.77 -40.76 32.34
C SER A 33 11.75 -40.79 31.18
N VAL A 34 10.93 -39.76 31.07
CA VAL A 34 10.13 -39.49 29.86
C VAL A 34 11.09 -38.92 28.81
N LYS A 35 11.46 -39.74 27.82
CA LYS A 35 12.19 -39.27 26.63
C LYS A 35 11.23 -38.50 25.73
N ILE A 36 11.27 -37.17 25.80
CA ILE A 36 10.72 -36.31 24.74
C ILE A 36 11.76 -36.29 23.61
N ALA A 37 11.48 -36.99 22.52
CA ALA A 37 12.29 -36.89 21.32
C ALA A 37 12.13 -35.49 20.71
N ALA A 38 13.17 -34.67 20.80
CA ALA A 38 13.25 -33.43 20.04
C ALA A 38 13.39 -33.81 18.55
N ALA A 39 12.29 -33.70 17.81
CA ALA A 39 12.31 -33.74 16.35
C ALA A 39 13.03 -32.48 15.85
N SER A 40 14.36 -32.55 15.72
CA SER A 40 15.17 -31.54 15.05
C SER A 40 15.04 -31.71 13.53
N GLY A 41 13.83 -31.48 13.04
CA GLY A 41 13.59 -31.30 11.61
C GLY A 41 14.18 -29.96 11.20
N ARG A 42 15.40 -29.95 10.65
CA ARG A 42 15.86 -28.81 9.83
C ARG A 42 14.86 -28.66 8.70
N LEU A 43 14.06 -27.59 8.73
CA LEU A 43 13.35 -27.09 7.57
C LEU A 43 14.41 -26.94 6.46
N LYS A 44 14.30 -27.75 5.41
CA LYS A 44 15.13 -27.58 4.22
C LYS A 44 14.80 -26.20 3.66
N ALA A 45 15.78 -25.32 3.63
CA ALA A 45 15.66 -24.04 2.95
C ALA A 45 15.19 -24.31 1.51
N ALA A 46 14.12 -23.63 1.09
CA ALA A 46 13.66 -23.67 -0.28
C ALA A 46 14.81 -23.23 -1.21
N PRO A 47 14.93 -23.81 -2.42
CA PRO A 47 15.98 -23.42 -3.37
C PRO A 47 15.87 -21.92 -3.65
N ARG A 48 16.95 -21.18 -3.33
CA ARG A 48 17.07 -19.75 -3.66
C ARG A 48 16.90 -19.60 -5.17
N ARG A 49 15.93 -18.80 -5.60
CA ARG A 49 15.84 -18.36 -7.00
C ARG A 49 17.15 -17.65 -7.36
N GLU A 50 17.79 -18.07 -8.45
CA GLU A 50 19.09 -17.57 -8.93
C GLU A 50 19.06 -16.10 -9.40
N ARG A 51 17.87 -15.51 -9.55
CA ARG A 51 17.71 -14.06 -9.73
C ARG A 51 17.49 -13.42 -8.37
N ALA A 52 18.34 -12.45 -8.03
CA ALA A 52 17.97 -11.46 -7.02
C ALA A 52 16.65 -10.80 -7.45
N ASP A 53 15.59 -11.05 -6.69
CA ASP A 53 14.25 -10.53 -6.96
C ASP A 53 14.31 -9.00 -7.08
N VAL A 54 13.65 -8.47 -8.10
CA VAL A 54 13.56 -7.02 -8.34
C VAL A 54 12.14 -6.62 -7.95
N ILE A 55 12.01 -5.65 -7.06
CA ILE A 55 10.73 -5.12 -6.60
C ILE A 55 10.72 -3.61 -6.78
N ASP A 56 9.63 -3.10 -7.31
CA ASP A 56 9.31 -1.69 -7.22
C ASP A 56 8.66 -1.39 -5.86
N LEU A 57 9.04 -0.26 -5.25
CA LEU A 57 8.37 0.28 -4.08
C LEU A 57 7.59 1.53 -4.53
N ASN A 58 6.26 1.49 -4.42
CA ASN A 58 5.39 2.59 -4.83
C ASN A 58 4.69 3.24 -3.62
N SER A 59 4.30 4.51 -3.76
CA SER A 59 3.45 5.19 -2.78
C SER A 59 2.54 6.21 -3.44
N ASP A 60 1.38 6.43 -2.83
CA ASP A 60 0.39 7.42 -3.23
C ASP A 60 0.81 8.80 -2.70
N LEU A 61 1.04 9.77 -3.60
CA LEU A 61 1.64 11.07 -3.31
C LEU A 61 0.85 12.22 -3.94
N GLY A 62 1.12 13.44 -3.49
CA GLY A 62 0.43 14.63 -4.00
C GLY A 62 -1.05 14.67 -3.62
N GLU A 63 -1.41 14.03 -2.52
CA GLU A 63 -2.80 13.93 -2.05
C GLU A 63 -3.22 15.08 -1.13
N GLY A 64 -2.39 16.12 -1.00
CA GLY A 64 -2.81 17.41 -0.43
C GLY A 64 -3.74 18.17 -1.39
N PHE A 65 -4.51 19.13 -0.85
CA PHE A 65 -5.40 19.97 -1.66
C PHE A 65 -5.55 21.36 -1.05
N GLY A 66 -5.25 22.41 -1.81
CA GLY A 66 -5.30 23.79 -1.35
C GLY A 66 -4.40 24.01 -0.13
N VAL A 67 -5.00 24.32 1.01
CA VAL A 67 -4.29 24.54 2.27
C VAL A 67 -4.13 23.27 3.11
N TRP A 68 -4.75 22.15 2.72
CA TRP A 68 -4.75 20.91 3.48
C TRP A 68 -3.60 20.00 3.05
N PRO A 69 -2.55 19.83 3.88
CA PRO A 69 -1.54 18.80 3.66
C PRO A 69 -2.09 17.42 4.05
N LEU A 70 -1.56 16.37 3.44
CA LEU A 70 -1.85 14.98 3.84
C LEU A 70 -0.59 14.13 3.88
N THR A 71 0.10 14.01 2.74
CA THR A 71 1.23 13.11 2.56
C THR A 71 2.57 13.79 2.83
N HIS A 72 3.52 13.02 3.38
CA HIS A 72 4.91 13.46 3.56
C HIS A 72 5.72 13.26 2.26
N ASP A 73 5.27 13.88 1.16
CA ASP A 73 5.74 13.61 -0.21
C ASP A 73 7.27 13.60 -0.34
N ASP A 74 7.94 14.61 0.22
CA ASP A 74 9.40 14.76 0.08
C ASP A 74 10.17 13.65 0.77
N ALA A 75 9.64 13.14 1.88
CA ALA A 75 10.24 12.05 2.62
C ALA A 75 10.04 10.74 1.87
N LEU A 76 8.82 10.47 1.40
CA LEU A 76 8.49 9.27 0.65
C LEU A 76 9.24 9.19 -0.69
N LEU A 77 9.38 10.31 -1.42
CA LEU A 77 10.16 10.37 -2.67
C LEU A 77 11.65 10.04 -2.50
N ARG A 78 12.20 10.08 -1.28
CA ARG A 78 13.59 9.60 -1.03
C ARG A 78 13.67 8.09 -0.87
N ILE A 79 12.53 7.44 -0.64
CA ILE A 79 12.41 6.03 -0.25
C ILE A 79 11.93 5.20 -1.43
N VAL A 80 10.88 5.64 -2.11
CA VAL A 80 10.18 4.89 -3.15
C VAL A 80 10.89 4.97 -4.50
N THR A 81 10.60 4.01 -5.38
CA THR A 81 11.06 4.01 -6.77
C THR A 81 10.01 4.53 -7.74
N SER A 82 8.73 4.43 -7.38
CA SER A 82 7.60 4.95 -8.16
C SER A 82 6.63 5.75 -7.28
N ALA A 83 6.02 6.78 -7.85
CA ALA A 83 5.07 7.68 -7.20
C ALA A 83 3.75 7.68 -7.95
N ASN A 84 2.68 7.23 -7.30
CA ASN A 84 1.32 7.36 -7.82
C ASN A 84 0.82 8.75 -7.43
N VAL A 85 0.88 9.69 -8.37
CA VAL A 85 0.54 11.09 -8.10
C VAL A 85 -0.94 11.31 -8.37
N ALA A 86 -1.65 11.90 -7.41
CA ALA A 86 -3.05 12.28 -7.58
C ALA A 86 -3.29 13.16 -8.82
N CYS A 87 -4.52 13.16 -9.33
CA CYS A 87 -4.83 13.82 -10.61
C CYS A 87 -5.95 14.89 -10.51
N GLY A 88 -6.27 15.36 -9.30
CA GLY A 88 -7.21 16.45 -9.05
C GLY A 88 -8.66 16.05 -8.78
N PHE A 89 -9.01 14.77 -8.91
CA PHE A 89 -10.40 14.31 -8.74
C PHE A 89 -10.70 13.81 -7.33
N HIS A 90 -9.80 13.04 -6.72
CA HIS A 90 -9.89 12.67 -5.30
C HIS A 90 -9.04 13.54 -4.39
N ALA A 91 -7.92 14.07 -4.93
CA ALA A 91 -6.95 14.91 -4.26
C ALA A 91 -6.00 15.58 -5.28
N GLY A 92 -5.13 16.48 -4.82
CA GLY A 92 -4.07 17.08 -5.64
C GLY A 92 -4.54 18.27 -6.50
N ASP A 93 -4.33 19.50 -6.06
CA ASP A 93 -4.54 20.68 -6.90
C ASP A 93 -3.33 20.96 -7.82
N PRO A 94 -3.47 21.79 -8.88
CA PRO A 94 -2.40 22.09 -9.83
C PRO A 94 -1.04 22.45 -9.21
N SER A 95 -1.04 23.19 -8.09
CA SER A 95 0.19 23.60 -7.42
C SER A 95 0.86 22.43 -6.70
N VAL A 96 0.07 21.53 -6.11
CA VAL A 96 0.57 20.29 -5.50
C VAL A 96 1.14 19.37 -6.58
N LEU A 97 0.39 19.13 -7.66
CA LEU A 97 0.80 18.22 -8.74
C LEU A 97 2.13 18.66 -9.38
N ARG A 98 2.27 19.96 -9.66
CA ARG A 98 3.53 20.52 -10.18
C ARG A 98 4.71 20.32 -9.23
N LYS A 99 4.53 20.61 -7.93
CA LYS A 99 5.60 20.46 -6.94
C LYS A 99 6.04 19.00 -6.83
N VAL A 100 5.11 18.05 -6.76
CA VAL A 100 5.43 16.63 -6.61
C VAL A 100 6.12 16.09 -7.86
N THR A 101 5.65 16.43 -9.06
CA THR A 101 6.29 16.02 -10.33
C THR A 101 7.71 16.57 -10.47
N GLU A 102 7.95 17.86 -10.16
CA GLU A 102 9.30 18.46 -10.14
C GLU A 102 10.24 17.78 -9.14
N ARG A 103 9.71 17.33 -8.00
CA ARG A 103 10.50 16.67 -6.96
C ARG A 103 10.78 15.20 -7.29
N ALA A 104 9.85 14.51 -7.93
CA ALA A 104 10.02 13.15 -8.42
C ALA A 104 11.04 13.11 -9.56
N ALA A 105 10.92 14.01 -10.54
CA ALA A 105 11.85 14.13 -11.67
C ALA A 105 13.31 14.32 -11.20
N ARG A 106 13.55 15.26 -10.26
CA ARG A 106 14.88 15.51 -9.68
C ARG A 106 15.50 14.30 -8.97
N ARG A 107 14.68 13.32 -8.56
CA ARG A 107 15.12 12.12 -7.85
C ARG A 107 15.14 10.87 -8.73
N GLY A 108 14.73 10.98 -10.00
CA GLY A 108 14.57 9.83 -10.88
C GLY A 108 13.49 8.84 -10.41
N VAL A 109 12.49 9.31 -9.66
CA VAL A 109 11.32 8.51 -9.26
C VAL A 109 10.33 8.47 -10.42
N ALA A 110 9.85 7.28 -10.78
CA ALA A 110 8.85 7.13 -11.84
C ALA A 110 7.53 7.77 -11.42
N VAL A 111 6.92 8.55 -12.31
CA VAL A 111 5.64 9.22 -12.05
C VAL A 111 4.52 8.42 -12.70
N GLY A 112 3.53 7.98 -11.91
CA GLY A 112 2.32 7.34 -12.39
C GLY A 112 1.08 8.20 -12.13
N ALA A 113 0.10 8.13 -13.03
CA ALA A 113 -1.19 8.78 -12.82
C ALA A 113 -2.05 7.95 -11.87
N GLN A 114 -2.37 8.55 -10.72
CA GLN A 114 -3.28 7.97 -9.75
C GLN A 114 -4.72 8.45 -10.02
N VAL A 115 -5.45 7.70 -10.85
CA VAL A 115 -6.76 8.11 -11.37
C VAL A 115 -7.90 7.65 -10.46
N ALA A 116 -8.90 8.49 -10.27
CA ALA A 116 -9.98 8.24 -9.31
C ALA A 116 -11.35 8.60 -9.89
N TYR A 117 -12.41 8.23 -9.15
CA TYR A 117 -13.70 8.89 -9.32
C TYR A 117 -13.59 10.38 -8.97
N ARG A 118 -14.47 11.19 -9.57
CA ARG A 118 -14.63 12.61 -9.27
C ARG A 118 -15.32 12.83 -7.92
N ASP A 119 -14.61 12.52 -6.84
CA ASP A 119 -15.13 12.57 -5.47
C ASP A 119 -14.10 13.14 -4.49
N LEU A 120 -13.86 14.45 -4.57
CA LEU A 120 -12.94 15.13 -3.66
C LEU A 120 -13.40 15.03 -2.19
N ALA A 121 -14.70 15.20 -1.94
CA ALA A 121 -15.26 15.18 -0.59
C ALA A 121 -15.17 13.79 0.08
N GLY A 122 -15.30 12.71 -0.69
CA GLY A 122 -15.10 11.34 -0.21
C GLY A 122 -13.68 10.82 -0.43
N PHE A 123 -12.74 11.68 -0.86
CA PHE A 123 -11.36 11.33 -1.19
C PHE A 123 -11.27 10.14 -2.18
N GLY A 124 -12.21 10.03 -3.11
CA GLY A 124 -12.28 8.93 -4.06
C GLY A 124 -12.50 7.55 -3.41
N ARG A 125 -12.94 7.49 -2.15
CA ARG A 125 -13.15 6.24 -1.39
C ARG A 125 -14.61 5.76 -1.36
N ARG A 126 -15.51 6.41 -2.12
CA ARG A 126 -16.89 5.97 -2.32
C ARG A 126 -17.06 5.39 -3.72
N PHE A 127 -17.75 4.26 -3.82
CA PHE A 127 -18.16 3.74 -5.12
C PHE A 127 -19.14 4.71 -5.77
N ILE A 128 -18.92 5.00 -7.05
CA ILE A 128 -19.82 5.80 -7.87
C ILE A 128 -20.10 4.97 -9.11
N ASP A 129 -21.38 4.77 -9.38
CA ASP A 129 -21.86 4.10 -10.59
C ASP A 129 -21.84 5.10 -11.75
N VAL A 130 -20.63 5.32 -12.30
CA VAL A 130 -20.38 6.26 -13.39
C VAL A 130 -20.65 5.56 -14.73
N ASP A 131 -21.26 6.27 -15.68
CA ASP A 131 -21.40 5.79 -17.04
C ASP A 131 -20.01 5.45 -17.64
N PRO A 132 -19.84 4.27 -18.28
CA PRO A 132 -18.53 3.87 -18.81
C PRO A 132 -17.90 4.87 -19.78
N ALA A 133 -18.68 5.57 -20.61
CA ALA A 133 -18.14 6.55 -21.55
C ALA A 133 -17.69 7.83 -20.83
N GLU A 134 -18.40 8.24 -19.77
CA GLU A 134 -17.95 9.32 -18.89
C GLU A 134 -16.65 8.95 -18.16
N LEU A 135 -16.57 7.72 -17.62
CA LEU A 135 -15.38 7.24 -16.93
C LEU A 135 -14.15 7.20 -17.84
N VAL A 136 -14.31 6.85 -19.13
CA VAL A 136 -13.22 6.93 -20.11
C VAL A 136 -12.66 8.36 -20.19
N ASN A 137 -13.54 9.35 -20.34
CA ASN A 137 -13.14 10.75 -20.45
C ASN A 137 -12.51 11.28 -19.16
N ASP A 138 -13.05 10.90 -18.01
CA ASP A 138 -12.53 11.27 -16.70
C ASP A 138 -11.11 10.74 -16.46
N VAL A 139 -10.82 9.49 -16.87
CA VAL A 139 -9.49 8.91 -16.77
C VAL A 139 -8.52 9.59 -17.74
N ILE A 140 -8.93 9.84 -19.00
CA ILE A 140 -8.09 10.56 -19.98
C ILE A 140 -7.74 11.96 -19.47
N TYR A 141 -8.73 12.70 -18.94
CA TYR A 141 -8.53 14.03 -18.39
C TYR A 141 -7.47 14.02 -17.28
N GLN A 142 -7.59 13.09 -16.33
CA GLN A 142 -6.69 12.96 -15.19
C GLN A 142 -5.24 12.67 -15.63
N ILE A 143 -5.05 11.72 -16.56
CA ILE A 143 -3.72 11.39 -17.08
C ILE A 143 -3.12 12.61 -17.82
N ALA A 144 -3.91 13.26 -18.67
CA ALA A 144 -3.46 14.43 -19.43
C ALA A 144 -3.07 15.61 -18.53
N ALA A 145 -3.86 15.89 -17.49
CA ALA A 145 -3.58 16.95 -16.54
C ALA A 145 -2.25 16.73 -15.82
N LEU A 146 -1.98 15.50 -15.35
CA LEU A 146 -0.73 15.17 -14.69
C LEU A 146 0.46 15.16 -15.68
N ASP A 147 0.31 14.58 -16.87
CA ASP A 147 1.39 14.53 -17.87
C ASP A 147 1.81 15.93 -18.34
N GLY A 148 0.88 16.89 -18.38
CA GLY A 148 1.19 18.29 -18.62
C GLY A 148 2.20 18.85 -17.61
N PHE A 149 1.98 18.63 -16.31
CA PHE A 149 2.93 19.04 -15.26
C PHE A 149 4.22 18.21 -15.27
N ALA A 150 4.13 16.90 -15.52
CA ALA A 150 5.28 16.02 -15.64
C ALA A 150 6.24 16.49 -16.74
N ARG A 151 5.71 16.89 -17.91
CA ARG A 151 6.50 17.44 -19.02
C ARG A 151 7.20 18.74 -18.65
N VAL A 152 6.50 19.66 -17.98
CA VAL A 152 7.10 20.92 -17.49
C VAL A 152 8.23 20.63 -16.50
N ALA A 153 8.12 19.56 -15.72
CA ALA A 153 9.15 19.08 -14.80
C ALA A 153 10.30 18.30 -15.48
N GLY A 154 10.28 18.10 -16.80
CA GLY A 154 11.31 17.34 -17.53
C GLY A 154 11.17 15.82 -17.43
N THR A 155 9.98 15.32 -17.07
CA THR A 155 9.64 13.89 -17.01
C THR A 155 8.33 13.62 -17.76
N ARG A 156 7.75 12.44 -17.59
CA ARG A 156 6.48 12.01 -18.19
C ARG A 156 5.68 11.15 -17.20
N VAL A 157 4.37 11.11 -17.37
CA VAL A 157 3.59 10.01 -16.77
C VAL A 157 4.03 8.70 -17.44
N SER A 158 4.37 7.72 -16.62
CA SER A 158 5.03 6.47 -17.03
C SER A 158 4.21 5.22 -16.76
N TYR A 159 3.12 5.31 -15.99
CA TYR A 159 2.16 4.23 -15.76
C TYR A 159 0.84 4.79 -15.19
N VAL A 160 -0.19 3.94 -15.06
CA VAL A 160 -1.48 4.30 -14.46
C VAL A 160 -1.84 3.34 -13.33
N LYS A 161 -2.31 3.89 -12.20
CA LYS A 161 -2.82 3.14 -11.04
C LYS A 161 -4.16 3.77 -10.60
N PRO A 162 -5.27 3.03 -10.63
CA PRO A 162 -6.52 3.55 -10.08
C PRO A 162 -6.45 3.77 -8.56
N HIS A 163 -7.19 4.74 -8.03
CA HIS A 163 -7.24 5.09 -6.61
C HIS A 163 -8.46 4.48 -5.92
N GLY A 164 -8.31 4.19 -4.62
CA GLY A 164 -9.43 4.11 -3.68
C GLY A 164 -10.58 3.19 -4.12
N ALA A 165 -11.78 3.75 -4.22
CA ALA A 165 -12.96 2.99 -4.60
C ALA A 165 -12.96 2.56 -6.07
N LEU A 166 -12.33 3.32 -6.97
CA LEU A 166 -12.21 2.91 -8.37
C LEU A 166 -11.32 1.66 -8.46
N TYR A 167 -10.16 1.66 -7.79
CA TYR A 167 -9.27 0.50 -7.71
C TYR A 167 -10.00 -0.76 -7.21
N ASN A 168 -10.76 -0.64 -6.12
CA ASN A 168 -11.49 -1.77 -5.55
C ASN A 168 -12.66 -2.22 -6.45
N ALA A 169 -13.37 -1.29 -7.09
CA ALA A 169 -14.51 -1.61 -7.94
C ALA A 169 -14.09 -2.43 -9.15
N ILE A 170 -13.05 -2.00 -9.87
CA ILE A 170 -12.57 -2.66 -11.08
C ILE A 170 -11.86 -4.01 -10.82
N VAL A 171 -11.75 -4.44 -9.57
CA VAL A 171 -11.38 -5.82 -9.25
C VAL A 171 -12.42 -6.79 -9.82
N THR A 172 -13.71 -6.43 -9.76
CA THR A 172 -14.83 -7.29 -10.19
C THR A 172 -15.78 -6.62 -11.18
N HIS A 173 -15.83 -5.30 -11.25
CA HIS A 173 -16.75 -4.56 -12.11
C HIS A 173 -16.23 -4.47 -13.55
N ALA A 174 -16.64 -5.40 -14.40
CA ALA A 174 -16.12 -5.55 -15.77
C ALA A 174 -16.34 -4.32 -16.67
N GLU A 175 -17.47 -3.65 -16.60
CA GLU A 175 -17.73 -2.51 -17.49
C GLU A 175 -16.84 -1.30 -17.15
N GLN A 176 -16.69 -0.96 -15.88
CA GLN A 176 -15.77 0.10 -15.47
C GLN A 176 -14.29 -0.30 -15.67
N ALA A 177 -13.92 -1.57 -15.47
CA ALA A 177 -12.59 -2.05 -15.83
C ALA A 177 -12.31 -1.82 -17.33
N ALA A 178 -13.27 -2.15 -18.21
CA ALA A 178 -13.18 -1.91 -19.64
C ALA A 178 -13.01 -0.42 -19.98
N ALA A 179 -13.76 0.45 -19.30
CA ALA A 179 -13.67 1.90 -19.47
C ALA A 179 -12.27 2.43 -19.11
N VAL A 180 -11.71 2.02 -17.97
CA VAL A 180 -10.34 2.42 -17.60
C VAL A 180 -9.32 1.88 -18.61
N VAL A 181 -9.50 0.65 -19.13
CA VAL A 181 -8.58 0.05 -20.12
C VAL A 181 -8.63 0.85 -21.42
N GLU A 182 -9.83 1.19 -21.87
CA GLU A 182 -10.03 1.98 -23.08
C GLU A 182 -9.44 3.39 -22.96
N ALA A 183 -9.59 4.03 -21.80
CA ALA A 183 -8.97 5.32 -21.53
C ALA A 183 -7.44 5.29 -21.67
N VAL A 184 -6.78 4.30 -21.03
CA VAL A 184 -5.32 4.15 -21.13
C VAL A 184 -4.89 3.89 -22.56
N LYS A 185 -5.58 3.01 -23.29
CA LYS A 185 -5.27 2.71 -24.71
C LYS A 185 -5.40 3.94 -25.61
N ARG A 186 -6.43 4.75 -25.41
CA ARG A 186 -6.67 5.98 -26.19
C ARG A 186 -5.62 7.03 -25.91
N TYR A 187 -5.17 7.13 -24.66
CA TYR A 187 -4.17 8.11 -24.26
C TYR A 187 -2.77 7.71 -24.71
N ASP A 188 -2.28 6.53 -24.28
CA ASP A 188 -0.96 6.00 -24.63
C ASP A 188 -0.89 4.50 -24.34
N ARG A 189 -0.83 3.68 -25.40
CA ARG A 189 -0.78 2.21 -25.30
C ARG A 189 0.50 1.66 -24.66
N SER A 190 1.54 2.48 -24.53
CA SER A 190 2.82 2.08 -23.94
C SER A 190 2.82 2.15 -22.42
N LEU A 191 1.82 2.81 -21.81
CA LEU A 191 1.72 2.93 -20.35
C LEU A 191 1.41 1.57 -19.71
N PRO A 192 2.28 1.06 -18.83
CA PRO A 192 1.93 -0.05 -17.96
C PRO A 192 0.79 0.32 -17.02
N VAL A 193 0.01 -0.68 -16.62
CA VAL A 193 -1.06 -0.53 -15.65
C VAL A 193 -0.78 -1.34 -14.39
N LEU A 194 -0.93 -0.69 -13.24
CA LEU A 194 -0.70 -1.27 -11.92
C LEU A 194 -2.04 -1.68 -11.30
N GLY A 195 -2.11 -2.88 -10.73
CA GLY A 195 -3.36 -3.40 -10.19
C GLY A 195 -3.23 -4.67 -9.38
N LEU A 196 -4.36 -5.09 -8.80
CA LEU A 196 -4.44 -6.26 -7.94
C LEU A 196 -4.36 -7.54 -8.81
N PRO A 197 -3.53 -8.54 -8.44
CA PRO A 197 -3.52 -9.84 -9.10
C PRO A 197 -4.92 -10.46 -9.18
N GLY A 198 -5.27 -11.02 -10.34
CA GLY A 198 -6.57 -11.65 -10.56
C GLY A 198 -7.76 -10.69 -10.76
N SER A 199 -7.52 -9.37 -10.76
CA SER A 199 -8.57 -8.39 -11.05
C SER A 199 -9.04 -8.42 -12.50
N GLU A 200 -10.30 -8.05 -12.69
CA GLU A 200 -10.88 -7.80 -14.01
C GLU A 200 -10.15 -6.67 -14.75
N TRP A 201 -9.68 -5.66 -14.02
CA TRP A 201 -8.76 -4.63 -14.50
C TRP A 201 -7.53 -5.19 -15.21
N LEU A 202 -6.71 -5.99 -14.52
CA LEU A 202 -5.49 -6.53 -15.13
C LEU A 202 -5.81 -7.55 -16.24
N ARG A 203 -6.84 -8.39 -16.05
CA ARG A 203 -7.25 -9.37 -17.06
C ARG A 203 -7.63 -8.71 -18.38
N GLN A 204 -8.45 -7.66 -18.33
CA GLN A 204 -8.86 -6.93 -19.53
C GLN A 204 -7.72 -6.10 -20.13
N ALA A 205 -6.86 -5.51 -19.29
CA ALA A 205 -5.70 -4.77 -19.77
C ALA A 205 -4.74 -5.67 -20.57
N GLU A 206 -4.44 -6.86 -20.04
CA GLU A 206 -3.63 -7.87 -20.74
C GLU A 206 -4.28 -8.32 -22.05
N ALA A 207 -5.59 -8.62 -22.03
CA ALA A 207 -6.34 -8.97 -23.25
C ALA A 207 -6.33 -7.85 -24.31
N ALA A 208 -6.20 -6.59 -23.89
CA ALA A 208 -6.10 -5.45 -24.78
C ALA A 208 -4.65 -5.09 -25.22
N GLY A 209 -3.67 -5.88 -24.76
CA GLY A 209 -2.25 -5.74 -25.08
C GLY A 209 -1.50 -4.66 -24.29
N LEU A 210 -2.03 -4.24 -23.13
CA LEU A 210 -1.32 -3.36 -22.21
C LEU A 210 -0.36 -4.17 -21.33
N THR A 211 0.75 -3.57 -20.92
CA THR A 211 1.66 -4.19 -19.95
C THR A 211 1.03 -4.13 -18.56
N THR A 212 0.81 -5.28 -17.93
CA THR A 212 0.23 -5.35 -16.58
C THR A 212 1.31 -5.52 -15.52
N VAL A 213 1.11 -4.88 -14.37
CA VAL A 213 2.01 -4.92 -13.22
C VAL A 213 1.21 -5.32 -11.99
N ARG A 214 1.64 -6.39 -11.33
CA ARG A 214 1.01 -6.92 -10.12
C ARG A 214 1.43 -6.13 -8.88
N GLU A 215 0.45 -5.55 -8.20
CA GLU A 215 0.64 -4.81 -6.95
C GLU A 215 0.34 -5.67 -5.72
N ALA A 216 1.16 -5.52 -4.69
CA ALA A 216 0.82 -5.89 -3.32
C ALA A 216 0.85 -4.66 -2.40
N PHE A 217 0.29 -4.81 -1.21
CA PHE A 217 0.09 -3.74 -0.23
C PHE A 217 0.75 -4.14 1.09
N ALA A 218 1.62 -3.29 1.60
CA ALA A 218 2.42 -3.58 2.79
C ALA A 218 1.57 -3.78 4.06
N ASP A 219 0.55 -2.95 4.23
CA ASP A 219 -0.21 -2.77 5.47
C ASP A 219 -1.71 -3.11 5.31
N ARG A 220 -2.10 -3.76 4.22
CA ARG A 220 -3.50 -4.20 4.03
C ARG A 220 -3.65 -5.67 4.32
N ALA A 221 -4.74 -6.02 5.01
CA ALA A 221 -5.14 -7.40 5.19
C ALA A 221 -5.72 -7.96 3.89
N TYR A 222 -5.42 -9.24 3.65
CA TYR A 222 -5.88 -9.99 2.49
C TYR A 222 -7.00 -10.95 2.88
N THR A 223 -7.92 -11.19 1.96
CA THR A 223 -8.88 -12.29 2.04
C THR A 223 -8.23 -13.58 1.51
N PRO A 224 -8.78 -14.77 1.80
CA PRO A 224 -8.29 -16.04 1.25
C PRO A 224 -8.28 -16.09 -0.29
N GLU A 225 -9.15 -15.31 -0.93
CA GLU A 225 -9.25 -15.16 -2.38
C GLU A 225 -8.16 -14.23 -2.96
N GLY A 226 -7.31 -13.64 -2.12
CA GLY A 226 -6.25 -12.70 -2.51
C GLY A 226 -6.73 -11.29 -2.82
N THR A 227 -7.95 -10.96 -2.41
CA THR A 227 -8.44 -9.58 -2.45
C THR A 227 -8.13 -8.83 -1.15
N LEU A 228 -8.36 -7.52 -1.13
CA LEU A 228 -8.12 -6.71 0.08
C LEU A 228 -9.36 -6.67 0.96
N VAL A 229 -9.16 -6.86 2.26
CA VAL A 229 -10.23 -6.68 3.25
C VAL A 229 -10.73 -5.25 3.21
N SER A 230 -12.05 -5.06 3.17
CA SER A 230 -12.68 -3.73 3.14
C SER A 230 -12.21 -2.87 4.32
N ARG A 231 -11.81 -1.62 4.05
CA ARG A 231 -11.38 -0.66 5.09
C ARG A 231 -12.43 -0.38 6.18
N ARG A 232 -13.69 -0.76 5.96
CA ARG A 232 -14.77 -0.61 6.95
C ARG A 232 -14.79 -1.72 8.00
N LEU A 233 -14.01 -2.78 7.81
CA LEU A 233 -13.96 -3.92 8.72
C LEU A 233 -12.77 -3.78 9.69
N PRO A 234 -12.93 -4.20 10.96
CA PRO A 234 -11.80 -4.32 11.88
C PRO A 234 -10.69 -5.21 11.31
N GLY A 235 -9.44 -4.84 11.54
CA GLY A 235 -8.28 -5.60 11.05
C GLY A 235 -7.98 -5.43 9.55
N ALA A 236 -8.63 -4.50 8.85
CA ALA A 236 -8.37 -4.25 7.43
C ALA A 236 -7.01 -3.60 7.14
N VAL A 237 -6.42 -2.97 8.15
CA VAL A 237 -5.09 -2.34 8.13
C VAL A 237 -4.24 -3.00 9.20
N VAL A 238 -3.01 -3.37 8.83
CA VAL A 238 -1.99 -3.91 9.73
C VAL A 238 -1.28 -2.72 10.36
N GLU A 239 -1.44 -2.54 11.67
CA GLU A 239 -0.91 -1.38 12.38
C GLU A 239 0.51 -1.60 12.92
N ASP A 240 0.92 -2.85 13.16
CA ASP A 240 2.23 -3.18 13.68
C ASP A 240 3.33 -3.01 12.61
N PRO A 241 4.27 -2.06 12.79
CA PRO A 241 5.37 -1.86 11.86
C PRO A 241 6.29 -3.07 11.67
N ASP A 242 6.47 -3.90 12.70
CA ASP A 242 7.28 -5.12 12.61
C ASP A 242 6.58 -6.12 11.68
N GLU A 243 5.28 -6.32 11.87
CA GLU A 243 4.46 -7.21 11.03
C GLU A 243 4.46 -6.73 9.57
N VAL A 244 4.29 -5.43 9.32
CA VAL A 244 4.33 -4.86 7.96
C VAL A 244 5.66 -5.17 7.27
N VAL A 245 6.79 -4.99 7.96
CA VAL A 245 8.12 -5.24 7.39
C VAL A 245 8.30 -6.72 7.06
N GLU A 246 7.95 -7.63 7.98
CA GLU A 246 8.07 -9.08 7.76
C GLU A 246 7.21 -9.54 6.58
N ARG A 247 5.98 -9.03 6.49
CA ARG A 247 5.05 -9.33 5.40
C ARG A 247 5.60 -8.90 4.05
N VAL A 248 6.14 -7.68 3.95
CA VAL A 248 6.69 -7.18 2.68
C VAL A 248 7.91 -8.00 2.24
N VAL A 249 8.80 -8.38 3.17
CA VAL A 249 9.92 -9.26 2.85
C VAL A 249 9.40 -10.61 2.32
N ARG A 250 8.42 -11.23 3.00
CA ARG A 250 7.81 -12.47 2.53
C ARG A 250 7.19 -12.34 1.14
N MET A 251 6.44 -11.26 0.89
CA MET A 251 5.85 -11.00 -0.43
C MET A 251 6.93 -10.93 -1.51
N ALA A 252 8.05 -10.27 -1.21
CA ALA A 252 9.14 -10.08 -2.17
C ALA A 252 9.95 -11.36 -2.43
N THR A 253 10.26 -12.14 -1.40
CA THR A 253 11.17 -13.30 -1.50
C THR A 253 10.47 -14.63 -1.72
N GLU A 254 9.23 -14.76 -1.23
CA GLU A 254 8.44 -16.00 -1.29
C GLU A 254 7.21 -15.86 -2.20
N GLY A 255 6.82 -14.63 -2.55
CA GLY A 255 5.64 -14.38 -3.39
C GLY A 255 4.32 -14.67 -2.68
N THR A 256 4.28 -14.65 -1.34
CA THR A 256 3.10 -15.00 -0.55
C THR A 256 2.80 -13.99 0.57
N VAL A 257 1.56 -14.03 1.08
CA VAL A 257 1.08 -13.25 2.23
C VAL A 257 0.13 -14.10 3.08
N THR A 258 0.09 -13.86 4.39
CA THR A 258 -0.95 -14.45 5.26
C THR A 258 -2.22 -13.60 5.20
N ALA A 259 -3.35 -14.24 4.87
CA ALA A 259 -4.69 -13.65 4.90
C ALA A 259 -5.23 -13.51 6.32
N ILE A 260 -6.35 -12.79 6.46
CA ILE A 260 -6.97 -12.48 7.76
C ILE A 260 -7.46 -13.72 8.53
N ASP A 261 -7.70 -14.84 7.84
CA ASP A 261 -8.08 -16.12 8.44
C ASP A 261 -6.88 -17.03 8.75
N GLY A 262 -5.66 -16.57 8.48
CA GLY A 262 -4.42 -17.34 8.65
C GLY A 262 -4.00 -18.19 7.45
N SER A 263 -4.80 -18.24 6.38
CA SER A 263 -4.43 -18.94 5.15
C SER A 263 -3.26 -18.23 4.42
N VAL A 264 -2.47 -19.00 3.65
CA VAL A 264 -1.36 -18.46 2.86
C VAL A 264 -1.83 -18.24 1.43
N VAL A 265 -1.73 -16.99 0.97
CA VAL A 265 -2.16 -16.56 -0.36
C VAL A 265 -0.95 -16.23 -1.22
N LYS A 266 -0.98 -16.68 -2.47
CA LYS A 266 0.05 -16.38 -3.47
C LYS A 266 -0.24 -15.02 -4.12
N VAL A 267 0.74 -14.12 -4.12
CA VAL A 267 0.62 -12.75 -4.65
C VAL A 267 1.65 -12.40 -5.74
N GLU A 268 2.87 -12.94 -5.68
CA GLU A 268 3.98 -12.70 -6.64
C GLU A 268 4.05 -11.25 -7.20
N PRO A 269 4.16 -10.22 -6.33
CA PRO A 269 4.10 -8.84 -6.74
C PRO A 269 5.35 -8.41 -7.52
N GLN A 270 5.15 -7.47 -8.43
CA GLN A 270 6.21 -6.72 -9.09
C GLN A 270 6.42 -5.35 -8.43
N SER A 271 5.39 -4.84 -7.76
CA SER A 271 5.41 -3.59 -7.02
C SER A 271 4.71 -3.75 -5.67
N VAL A 272 5.25 -3.10 -4.63
CA VAL A 272 4.66 -3.07 -3.28
C VAL A 272 4.32 -1.63 -2.92
N CYS A 273 3.06 -1.39 -2.57
CA CYS A 273 2.54 -0.11 -2.09
C CYS A 273 2.84 0.07 -0.60
N VAL A 274 3.48 1.18 -0.26
CA VAL A 274 3.58 1.71 1.12
C VAL A 274 2.74 2.98 1.22
N HIS A 275 1.81 3.01 2.19
CA HIS A 275 0.94 4.18 2.36
C HIS A 275 1.69 5.36 2.98
N GLY A 276 1.31 6.57 2.59
CA GLY A 276 1.88 7.83 3.06
C GLY A 276 1.01 8.61 4.07
N ASP A 277 -0.23 8.15 4.29
CA ASP A 277 -1.29 8.83 5.06
C ASP A 277 -1.41 8.34 6.53
N THR A 278 -0.73 7.27 6.91
CA THR A 278 -0.73 6.73 8.29
C THR A 278 0.34 7.41 9.16
N PRO A 279 0.08 7.68 10.46
CA PRO A 279 1.13 8.08 11.40
C PRO A 279 2.31 7.10 11.37
N GLY A 280 3.54 7.63 11.24
CA GLY A 280 4.74 6.79 11.11
C GLY A 280 4.99 6.19 9.72
N ALA A 281 4.16 6.49 8.71
CA ALA A 281 4.29 5.97 7.35
C ALA A 281 5.72 6.07 6.76
N VAL A 282 6.39 7.21 6.96
CA VAL A 282 7.76 7.43 6.47
C VAL A 282 8.75 6.47 7.13
N GLU A 283 8.62 6.26 8.45
CA GLU A 283 9.48 5.35 9.19
C GLU A 283 9.24 3.90 8.76
N ILE A 284 7.98 3.50 8.60
CA ILE A 284 7.60 2.17 8.09
C ILE A 284 8.19 1.96 6.69
N ALA A 285 8.03 2.93 5.78
CA ALA A 285 8.55 2.85 4.42
C ALA A 285 10.09 2.73 4.39
N LEU A 286 10.80 3.46 5.26
CA LEU A 286 12.26 3.33 5.43
C LEU A 286 12.63 1.91 5.89
N ARG A 287 11.96 1.40 6.93
CA ARG A 287 12.21 0.07 7.48
C ARG A 287 11.94 -1.03 6.45
N VAL A 288 10.87 -0.90 5.67
CA VAL A 288 10.54 -1.80 4.56
C VAL A 288 11.66 -1.80 3.51
N ARG A 289 12.09 -0.62 3.05
CA ARG A 289 13.19 -0.49 2.09
C ARG A 289 14.46 -1.18 2.60
N ASP A 290 14.85 -0.89 3.84
CA ASP A 290 16.09 -1.44 4.41
C ASP A 290 16.00 -2.95 4.59
N ALA A 291 14.84 -3.48 4.97
CA ALA A 291 14.62 -4.91 5.12
C ALA A 291 14.69 -5.65 3.76
N LEU A 292 14.09 -5.09 2.71
CA LEU A 292 14.18 -5.62 1.34
C LEU A 292 15.64 -5.68 0.86
N LEU A 293 16.40 -4.59 1.06
CA LEU A 293 17.82 -4.55 0.70
C LEU A 293 18.65 -5.59 1.48
N ARG A 294 18.41 -5.73 2.80
CA ARG A 294 19.06 -6.77 3.63
C ARG A 294 18.71 -8.19 3.19
N ALA A 295 17.50 -8.41 2.69
CA ALA A 295 17.06 -9.68 2.14
C ALA A 295 17.65 -10.00 0.75
N GLY A 296 18.41 -9.05 0.16
CA GLY A 296 19.01 -9.21 -1.17
C GLY A 296 18.10 -8.86 -2.33
N VAL A 297 16.95 -8.23 -2.06
CA VAL A 297 16.01 -7.74 -3.08
C VAL A 297 16.55 -6.43 -3.65
N ARG A 298 16.53 -6.29 -4.97
CA ARG A 298 16.93 -5.05 -5.66
C ARG A 298 15.70 -4.16 -5.86
N LEU A 299 15.81 -2.90 -5.50
CA LEU A 299 14.74 -1.93 -5.71
C LEU A 299 14.93 -1.18 -7.02
N ARG A 300 13.95 -1.26 -7.93
CA ARG A 300 13.93 -0.54 -9.21
C ARG A 300 12.50 -0.23 -9.62
N PRO A 301 12.24 0.90 -10.28
CA PRO A 301 10.93 1.14 -10.84
C PRO A 301 10.62 0.13 -11.95
N PHE A 302 9.35 -0.29 -12.03
CA PHE A 302 8.88 -1.17 -13.12
C PHE A 302 8.66 -0.39 -14.42
N ALA A 303 8.39 0.92 -14.33
CA ALA A 303 8.23 1.83 -15.45
C ALA A 303 9.42 2.79 -15.53
N SER A 304 9.87 3.10 -16.74
CA SER A 304 10.97 4.04 -16.93
C SER A 304 10.45 5.48 -16.92
N ALA A 305 11.08 6.34 -16.13
CA ALA A 305 10.97 7.78 -16.32
C ALA A 305 11.76 8.15 -17.58
N THR A 306 11.13 8.08 -18.76
CA THR A 306 11.77 8.64 -19.96
C THR A 306 11.83 10.16 -19.81
N ALA A 307 13.04 10.70 -19.71
CA ALA A 307 13.28 12.12 -19.94
C ALA A 307 12.78 12.45 -21.35
N GLY A 308 11.92 13.46 -21.48
CA GLY A 308 11.56 13.98 -22.79
C GLY A 308 12.82 14.48 -23.50
N ALA A 309 12.99 14.07 -24.76
CA ALA A 309 13.94 14.70 -25.68
C ALA A 309 13.53 16.16 -25.96
#